data_AF-A0A0R2B3L8-F1
#
_entry.id   AF-A0A0R2B3L8-F1
#
_cell.length_a   1.000
_cell.length_b   1.000
_cell.length_c   1.000
_cell.angle_alpha   90.00
_cell.angle_beta   90.00
_cell.angle_gamma   90.00
#
_symmetry.space_group_name_H-M   'P 1'
#
loop_
_entity.id
_entity.type
_entity.pdbx_description
1 polymer ?
#
loop_
_entity_poly.entity_id
_entity_poly.type
_entity_poly.pdbx_seq_one_letter_code
_entity_poly.pdbx_strand_id
1 'polypeptide(L)'
;MKQTKQEMVEEYLYKKRQFNAQKMELSDQLSCFRRETEQLVAQVMYLTRNDIWDRAQFYRTVEASVAKVEQAAANYTRYLADKEHDATIEYKRQIEPRYDL
;
A
#
# COMPACT_ATOMS: atom_id res chain seq x y z
N MET A 1 24.47 -25.59 5.61
CA MET A 1 23.30 -26.49 5.73
C MET A 1 22.39 -26.21 4.54
N LYS A 2 21.96 -27.23 3.78
CA LYS A 2 20.98 -27.03 2.70
C LYS A 2 19.59 -26.91 3.36
N GLN A 3 18.90 -25.80 3.16
CA GLN A 3 17.48 -25.68 3.55
C GLN A 3 16.70 -26.81 2.88
N THR A 4 15.82 -27.46 3.64
CA THR A 4 14.93 -28.49 3.13
C THR A 4 13.82 -27.86 2.30
N LYS A 5 13.29 -28.59 1.31
CA LYS A 5 12.17 -28.11 0.48
C LYS A 5 10.98 -27.62 1.31
N GLN A 6 10.75 -28.23 2.46
CA GLN A 6 9.66 -27.88 3.37
C GLN A 6 9.89 -26.52 4.05
N GLU A 7 11.12 -26.24 4.52
CA GLU A 7 11.49 -24.92 5.05
C GLU A 7 11.34 -23.82 3.99
N MET A 8 11.71 -24.09 2.73
CA MET A 8 11.55 -23.11 1.63
C MET A 8 10.07 -22.80 1.32
N VAL A 9 9.20 -23.82 1.35
CA VAL A 9 7.75 -23.64 1.17
C VAL A 9 7.18 -22.79 2.31
N GLU A 10 7.55 -23.09 3.55
CA GLU A 10 7.08 -22.37 4.73
C GLU A 10 7.52 -20.90 4.70
N GLU A 11 8.77 -20.63 4.32
CA GLU A 11 9.31 -19.28 4.18
C GLU A 11 8.56 -18.48 3.08
N TYR A 12 8.29 -19.11 1.94
CA TYR A 12 7.51 -18.50 0.87
C TYR A 12 6.08 -18.16 1.31
N LEU A 13 5.38 -19.13 1.93
CA LEU A 13 4.01 -18.92 2.42
C LEU A 13 3.95 -17.85 3.52
N TYR A 14 4.97 -17.79 4.37
CA TYR A 14 5.11 -16.74 5.37
C TYR A 14 5.24 -15.35 4.72
N LYS A 15 6.17 -15.18 3.78
CA LYS A 15 6.37 -13.91 3.04
C LYS A 15 5.09 -13.49 2.29
N LYS A 16 4.41 -14.43 1.64
CA LYS A 16 3.15 -14.16 0.94
C LYS A 16 2.05 -13.65 1.88
N ARG A 17 1.92 -14.24 3.07
CA ARG A 17 0.98 -13.75 4.10
C ARG A 17 1.33 -12.35 4.56
N GLN A 18 2.62 -12.05 4.76
CA GLN A 18 3.07 -10.72 5.15
C GLN A 18 2.74 -9.66 4.09
N PHE A 19 2.99 -9.93 2.81
CA PHE A 19 2.66 -8.99 1.73
C PHE A 19 1.15 -8.71 1.64
N ASN A 20 0.32 -9.75 1.82
CA ASN A 20 -1.13 -9.56 1.83
C ASN A 20 -1.60 -8.74 3.04
N ALA A 21 -1.04 -8.99 4.23
CA ALA A 21 -1.35 -8.20 5.41
C ALA A 21 -0.98 -6.71 5.21
N GLN A 22 0.20 -6.43 4.64
CA GLN A 22 0.63 -5.07 4.34
C GLN A 22 -0.27 -4.36 3.31
N LYS A 23 -0.75 -5.08 2.30
CA LYS A 23 -1.71 -4.54 1.31
C LYS A 23 -3.06 -4.19 1.97
N MET A 24 -3.57 -5.05 2.85
CA MET A 24 -4.81 -4.77 3.60
C MET A 24 -4.65 -3.59 4.54
N GLU A 25 -3.56 -3.55 5.32
CA GLU A 25 -3.29 -2.45 6.25
C GLU A 25 -3.19 -1.10 5.51
N LEU A 26 -2.52 -1.07 4.37
CA LEU A 26 -2.42 0.15 3.55
C LEU A 26 -3.80 0.62 3.07
N SER A 27 -4.65 -0.31 2.66
CA SER A 27 -6.03 -0.01 2.22
C SER A 27 -6.87 0.57 3.36
N ASP A 28 -6.75 0.01 4.57
CA ASP A 28 -7.45 0.48 5.75
C ASP A 28 -6.96 1.88 6.16
N GLN A 29 -5.63 2.10 6.17
CA GLN A 29 -5.03 3.40 6.46
C GLN A 29 -5.49 4.48 5.47
N LEU A 30 -5.56 4.15 4.17
CA LEU A 30 -6.04 5.08 3.14
C LEU A 30 -7.51 5.47 3.38
N SER A 31 -8.34 4.48 3.73
CA SER A 31 -9.76 4.69 4.02
C SER A 31 -9.95 5.59 5.25
N CYS A 32 -9.18 5.36 6.32
CA CYS A 32 -9.18 6.20 7.51
C CYS A 32 -8.71 7.63 7.20
N PHE A 33 -7.61 7.80 6.48
CA PHE A 33 -7.08 9.10 6.09
C PHE A 33 -8.10 9.92 5.30
N ARG A 34 -8.78 9.30 4.34
CA ARG A 34 -9.82 9.97 3.56
C ARG A 34 -10.97 10.45 4.46
N ARG A 35 -11.47 9.59 5.34
CA ARG A 35 -12.54 9.93 6.28
C ARG A 35 -12.15 11.09 7.21
N GLU A 36 -10.96 11.04 7.78
CA GLU A 36 -10.44 12.08 8.67
C GLU A 36 -10.26 13.41 7.93
N THR A 37 -9.79 13.37 6.68
CA THR A 37 -9.66 14.55 5.82
C THR A 37 -11.02 15.17 5.52
N GLU A 38 -12.02 14.35 5.17
CA GLU A 38 -13.40 14.82 4.94
C GLU A 38 -13.99 15.48 6.20
N GLN A 39 -13.76 14.90 7.38
CA GLN A 39 -14.18 15.48 8.66
C GLN A 39 -13.48 16.82 8.95
N LEU A 40 -12.18 16.91 8.72
CA LEU A 40 -11.41 18.13 8.95
C LEU A 40 -11.87 19.25 8.00
N VAL A 41 -12.12 18.93 6.73
CA VAL A 41 -12.69 19.88 5.76
C VAL A 41 -14.03 20.41 6.26
N ALA A 42 -14.92 19.54 6.74
CA ALA A 42 -16.21 19.96 7.29
C ALA A 42 -16.05 20.87 8.52
N GLN A 43 -15.10 20.58 9.41
CA GLN A 43 -14.79 21.42 10.58
C GLN A 43 -14.26 22.79 10.17
N VAL A 44 -13.30 22.86 9.24
CA VAL A 44 -12.78 24.12 8.71
C VAL A 44 -13.92 24.95 8.13
N MET A 45 -14.77 24.35 7.29
CA MET A 45 -15.91 25.03 6.68
C MET A 45 -16.92 25.56 7.69
N TYR A 46 -17.15 24.82 8.79
CA TYR A 46 -18.02 25.28 9.87
C TYR A 46 -17.43 26.49 10.61
N LEU A 47 -16.13 26.44 10.94
CA LEU A 47 -15.43 27.48 11.69
C LEU A 47 -15.26 28.76 10.89
N THR A 48 -14.99 28.65 9.58
CA THR A 48 -14.72 29.80 8.69
C THR A 48 -15.94 30.21 7.86
N ARG A 49 -17.15 29.78 8.27
CA ARG A 49 -18.40 30.00 7.53
C ARG A 49 -18.73 31.47 7.27
N ASN A 50 -18.26 32.36 8.16
CA ASN A 50 -18.50 33.80 8.11
C ASN A 50 -17.24 34.60 7.73
N ASP A 51 -16.14 33.93 7.44
CA ASP A 51 -14.88 34.57 7.08
C ASP A 51 -14.81 34.83 5.57
N ILE A 52 -14.02 35.85 5.19
CA ILE A 52 -13.72 36.15 3.79
C ILE A 52 -12.46 35.39 3.42
N TRP A 53 -12.61 34.21 2.84
CA TRP A 53 -11.51 33.37 2.35
C TRP A 53 -11.94 32.57 1.12
N ASP A 54 -10.96 32.20 0.28
CA ASP A 54 -11.22 31.45 -0.95
C ASP A 54 -11.41 29.95 -0.67
N ARG A 55 -12.67 29.58 -0.45
CA ARG A 55 -13.10 28.18 -0.27
C ARG A 55 -12.71 27.30 -1.45
N ALA A 56 -12.78 27.82 -2.68
CA ALA A 56 -12.48 27.05 -3.88
C ALA A 56 -10.99 26.73 -3.97
N GLN A 57 -10.12 27.68 -3.61
CA GLN A 57 -8.67 27.44 -3.52
C GLN A 57 -8.34 26.39 -2.45
N PHE A 58 -9.03 26.42 -1.32
CA PHE A 58 -8.85 25.42 -0.27
C PHE A 58 -9.25 24.01 -0.71
N TYR A 59 -10.45 23.84 -1.27
CA TYR A 59 -10.89 22.54 -1.80
C TYR A 59 -9.90 21.98 -2.82
N ARG A 60 -9.45 22.80 -3.78
CA ARG A 60 -8.44 22.38 -4.77
C ARG A 60 -7.14 21.91 -4.12
N THR A 61 -6.71 22.57 -3.05
CA THR A 61 -5.47 22.21 -2.34
C THR A 61 -5.62 20.91 -1.55
N VAL A 62 -6.78 20.70 -0.94
CA VAL A 62 -7.09 19.44 -0.23
C VAL A 62 -7.20 18.28 -1.22
N GLU A 63 -7.94 18.44 -2.32
CA GLU A 63 -8.05 17.43 -3.38
C GLU A 63 -6.69 17.06 -3.96
N ALA A 64 -5.84 18.05 -4.24
CA ALA A 64 -4.48 17.81 -4.72
C ALA A 64 -3.61 17.05 -3.69
N SER A 65 -3.85 17.26 -2.39
CA SER A 65 -3.12 16.56 -1.33
C SER A 65 -3.60 15.11 -1.19
N VAL A 66 -4.92 14.88 -1.23
CA VAL A 66 -5.50 13.53 -1.23
C VAL A 66 -4.99 12.72 -2.43
N ALA A 67 -4.99 13.31 -3.63
CA ALA A 67 -4.51 12.66 -4.84
C ALA A 67 -3.03 12.22 -4.74
N LYS A 68 -2.16 13.04 -4.12
CA LYS A 68 -0.75 12.69 -3.90
C LYS A 68 -0.60 11.48 -2.96
N VAL A 69 -1.41 11.43 -1.90
CA VAL A 69 -1.39 10.31 -0.94
C VAL A 69 -1.88 9.02 -1.61
N GLU A 70 -2.98 9.10 -2.37
CA GLU A 70 -3.50 7.96 -3.14
C GLU A 70 -2.48 7.45 -4.17
N GLN A 71 -1.80 8.36 -4.87
CA GLN A 71 -0.75 8.00 -5.82
C GLN A 71 0.44 7.30 -5.12
N ALA A 72 0.86 7.80 -3.96
CA ALA A 72 1.93 7.18 -3.18
C ALA A 72 1.54 5.76 -2.70
N ALA A 73 0.30 5.58 -2.23
CA ALA A 73 -0.22 4.27 -1.84
C ALA A 73 -0.29 3.30 -3.03
N ALA A 74 -0.72 3.77 -4.20
CA ALA A 74 -0.74 2.96 -5.42
C ALA A 74 0.67 2.52 -5.83
N ASN A 75 1.66 3.42 -5.76
CA ASN A 75 3.06 3.09 -6.05
C ASN A 75 3.61 2.07 -5.06
N TYR A 76 3.30 2.21 -3.76
CA TYR A 76 3.74 1.26 -2.75
C TYR A 76 3.07 -0.11 -2.91
N THR A 77 1.79 -0.15 -3.26
CA THR A 77 1.07 -1.40 -3.57
C THR A 77 1.70 -2.15 -4.74
N ARG A 78 2.09 -1.41 -5.80
CA ARG A 78 2.83 -1.98 -6.94
C ARG A 78 4.18 -2.54 -6.51
N TYR A 79 4.94 -1.78 -5.71
CA TYR A 79 6.21 -2.25 -5.15
C TYR A 79 6.04 -3.57 -4.35
N LEU A 80 5.00 -3.69 -3.53
CA LEU A 80 4.71 -4.94 -2.81
C LEU A 80 4.36 -6.09 -3.76
N ALA A 81 3.65 -5.83 -4.85
CA ALA A 81 3.34 -6.84 -5.87
C ALA A 81 4.60 -7.30 -6.61
N ASP A 82 5.50 -6.38 -6.96
CA ASP A 82 6.78 -6.71 -7.60
C ASP A 82 7.65 -7.56 -6.65
N LYS A 83 7.70 -7.22 -5.36
CA LYS A 83 8.41 -8.03 -4.36
C LYS A 83 7.81 -9.43 -4.16
N GLU A 84 6.49 -9.56 -4.20
CA GLU A 84 5.81 -10.86 -4.18
C GLU A 84 6.16 -11.69 -5.43
N HIS A 85 6.23 -11.04 -6.59
CA HIS A 85 6.62 -11.67 -7.85
C HIS A 85 8.07 -12.17 -7.83
N ASP A 86 9.02 -11.31 -7.41
CA ASP A 86 10.43 -11.66 -7.26
C ASP A 86 10.61 -12.85 -6.31
N ALA A 87 9.93 -12.83 -5.15
CA ALA A 87 9.97 -13.93 -4.20
C ALA A 87 9.41 -15.24 -4.79
N THR A 88 8.40 -15.14 -5.65
CA THR A 88 7.83 -16.30 -6.35
C THR A 88 8.80 -16.85 -7.41
N ILE A 89 9.49 -16.00 -8.16
CA ILE A 89 10.53 -16.43 -9.11
C ILE A 89 11.67 -17.13 -8.38
N GLU A 90 12.16 -16.54 -7.30
CA GLU A 90 13.27 -17.09 -6.53
C GLU A 90 12.91 -18.45 -5.93
N TYR A 91 11.72 -18.57 -5.34
CA TYR A 91 11.21 -19.86 -4.87
C TYR A 91 11.17 -20.91 -5.99
N LYS A 92 10.67 -20.56 -7.19
CA LYS A 92 10.64 -21.47 -8.35
C LYS A 92 12.04 -21.93 -8.77
N ARG A 93 13.02 -21.03 -8.84
CA ARG A 93 14.41 -21.36 -9.17
C ARG A 93 15.05 -22.32 -8.18
N GLN A 94 14.72 -22.20 -6.89
CA GLN A 94 15.29 -23.04 -5.84
C GLN A 94 14.68 -24.46 -5.81
N ILE A 95 13.44 -24.63 -6.31
CA ILE A 95 12.77 -25.94 -6.37
C ILE A 95 12.92 -26.65 -7.72
N GLU A 96 13.31 -25.93 -8.78
CA GLU A 96 13.59 -26.50 -10.10
C GLU A 96 14.82 -27.43 -10.01
N PRO A 97 14.71 -28.71 -10.42
CA PRO A 97 15.88 -29.56 -10.50
C PRO A 97 16.83 -28.98 -11.55
N ARG A 98 18.09 -28.72 -11.15
CA ARG A 98 19.18 -28.53 -12.11
C ARG A 98 19.27 -29.79 -12.96
N TYR A 99 18.65 -29.78 -14.13
CA TYR A 99 19.02 -30.67 -15.21
C TYR A 99 20.30 -30.12 -15.80
N ASP A 100 21.42 -30.46 -15.15
CA ASP A 100 22.73 -30.36 -15.79
C ASP A 100 22.82 -31.53 -16.78
N LEU A 101 22.76 -31.18 -18.09
CA LEU A 101 23.06 -32.06 -19.23
C LEU A 101 24.57 -32.31 -19.33
#